data_AF-A0A645GDK2-F1
#
_entry.id   AF-A0A645GDK2-F1
#
_cell.length_a   1.000
_cell.length_b   1.000
_cell.length_c   1.000
_cell.angle_alpha   90.00
_cell.angle_beta   90.00
_cell.angle_gamma   90.00
#
_symmetry.space_group_name_H-M   'P 1'
#
loop_
_entity.id
_entity.type
_entity.pdbx_description
1 polymer ?
#
loop_
_entity_poly.entity_id
_entity_poly.type
_entity_poly.pdbx_seq_one_letter_code
_entity_poly.pdbx_strand_id
1 'polypeptide(L)' 'MLLQQLLNYLDKDERQLIYLRYFANQTQTQVGRELGISQVQVSRMEKKILKNLRERI' A
#
# COMPACT_ATOMS: atom_id res chain seq x y z
N MET A 1 9.81 6.51 -11.90
CA MET A 1 8.92 7.58 -11.40
C MET A 1 9.08 7.74 -9.89
N LEU A 2 8.77 8.92 -9.33
CA LEU A 2 8.86 9.24 -7.89
C LEU A 2 8.24 8.15 -6.98
N LEU A 3 7.12 7.55 -7.41
CA LEU A 3 6.43 6.49 -6.68
C LEU A 3 7.28 5.22 -6.46
N GLN A 4 8.13 4.83 -7.41
CA GLN A 4 8.98 3.64 -7.27
C GLN A 4 10.11 3.84 -6.26
N GLN A 5 10.64 5.06 -6.15
CA GLN A 5 11.66 5.37 -5.14
C GLN A 5 11.08 5.40 -3.73
N LEU A 6 9.83 5.83 -3.60
CA LEU A 6 9.11 5.85 -2.32
C LEU A 6 8.86 4.44 -1.75
N LEU A 7 8.77 3.41 -2.60
CA LEU A 7 8.64 2.01 -2.16
C LEU A 7 9.85 1.52 -1.36
N ASN A 8 11.03 2.11 -1.54
CA ASN A 8 12.24 1.71 -0.81
C ASN A 8 12.15 1.99 0.70
N TYR A 9 11.29 2.93 1.11
CA TYR A 9 11.06 3.28 2.51
C TYR A 9 9.97 2.44 3.18
N LEU A 10 9.28 1.60 2.41
CA LEU A 10 8.24 0.70 2.90
C LEU A 10 8.83 -0.65 3.26
N ASP A 11 8.30 -1.24 4.33
CA ASP A 11 8.55 -2.65 4.65
C ASP A 11 7.93 -3.56 3.57
N LYS A 12 8.18 -4.88 3.68
CA LYS A 12 7.75 -5.84 2.66
C LYS A 12 6.23 -5.87 2.48
N ASP A 13 5.48 -5.79 3.57
CA ASP A 13 4.02 -5.94 3.56
C ASP A 13 3.36 -4.65 3.07
N GLU A 14 3.85 -3.50 3.53
CA GLU A 14 3.44 -2.17 3.06
C GLU A 14 3.74 -2.01 1.55
N ARG A 15 4.91 -2.47 1.11
CA ARG A 15 5.29 -2.45 -0.31
C ARG A 15 4.39 -3.33 -1.16
N GLN A 16 4.09 -4.55 -0.71
CA GLN A 16 3.20 -5.45 -1.43
C GLN A 16 1.79 -4.86 -1.55
N LEU A 17 1.25 -4.29 -0.46
CA LEU A 17 -0.04 -3.61 -0.48
C LEU A 17 -0.07 -2.47 -1.50
N ILE A 18 0.91 -1.57 -1.45
CA ILE A 18 0.97 -0.42 -2.37
C ILE A 18 1.18 -0.87 -3.82
N TYR A 19 1.99 -1.90 -4.05
CA TYR A 19 2.17 -2.48 -5.38
C TYR A 19 0.83 -2.96 -5.96
N LEU A 20 0.10 -3.78 -5.21
CA LEU A 20 -1.18 -4.30 -5.65
C LEU A 20 -2.20 -3.18 -5.91
N ARG A 21 -2.24 -2.16 -5.04
CA ARG A 21 -3.17 -1.03 -5.14
C ARG A 21 -2.90 -0.11 -6.33
N TYR A 22 -1.65 0.26 -6.57
CA TYR A 22 -1.30 1.35 -7.49
C TYR A 22 -0.64 0.90 -8.79
N PHE A 23 -0.03 -0.29 -8.81
CA PHE A 23 0.63 -0.83 -10.00
C PHE A 23 -0.17 -1.98 -10.61
N ALA A 24 -0.81 -2.80 -9.80
CA ALA A 24 -1.69 -3.88 -10.27
C ALA A 24 -3.18 -3.49 -10.37
N ASN A 25 -3.53 -2.24 -10.06
CA ASN A 25 -4.89 -1.69 -10.11
C ASN A 25 -5.95 -2.50 -9.33
N GLN A 26 -5.55 -3.24 -8.29
CA GLN A 26 -6.49 -3.99 -7.46
C GLN A 26 -7.22 -3.06 -6.49
N THR A 27 -8.51 -3.30 -6.27
CA THR A 27 -9.32 -2.63 -5.23
C THR A 27 -8.86 -3.02 -3.82
N GLN A 28 -9.14 -2.20 -2.80
CA GLN A 28 -8.82 -2.55 -1.40
C GLN A 28 -9.45 -3.88 -0.97
N THR A 29 -10.64 -4.21 -1.50
CA THR A 29 -11.29 -5.50 -1.27
C THR A 29 -10.52 -6.65 -1.88
N GLN A 30 -10.04 -6.51 -3.12
CA GLN A 30 -9.22 -7.53 -3.79
C GLN A 30 -7.88 -7.71 -3.07
N VAL A 31 -7.22 -6.62 -2.69
CA VAL A 31 -5.98 -6.66 -1.90
C VAL A 31 -6.19 -7.32 -0.55
N GLY A 32 -7.32 -7.07 0.11
CA GLY A 32 -7.64 -7.73 1.39
C GLY A 32 -7.76 -9.25 1.23
N ARG A 33 -8.41 -9.71 0.15
CA ARG A 33 -8.48 -11.14 -0.18
C ARG A 33 -7.10 -11.73 -0.45
N GLU A 34 -6.27 -11.03 -1.22
CA GLU A 34 -4.90 -11.47 -1.57
C GLU A 34 -4.00 -11.56 -0.34
N LEU A 35 -4.10 -10.60 0.59
CA LEU A 35 -3.27 -10.50 1.79
C LEU A 35 -3.87 -11.22 3.01
N GLY A 36 -5.02 -11.87 2.88
CA GLY A 36 -5.68 -12.58 3.98
C GLY A 36 -6.20 -11.68 5.11
N ILE A 37 -6.53 -10.42 4.82
CA ILE A 37 -6.98 -9.42 5.79
C ILE A 37 -8.26 -8.70 5.32
N SER A 38 -8.96 -8.05 6.25
CA SER A 38 -10.16 -7.30 5.88
C SER A 38 -9.84 -6.06 5.02
N GLN A 39 -10.78 -5.69 4.16
CA GLN A 39 -10.70 -4.43 3.40
C GLN A 39 -10.52 -3.21 4.32
N VAL A 40 -11.09 -3.24 5.53
CA VAL A 40 -10.93 -2.18 6.53
C VAL A 40 -9.48 -2.12 7.04
N GLN A 41 -8.83 -3.26 7.27
CA GLN A 41 -7.40 -3.29 7.63
C GLN A 41 -6.54 -2.75 6.48
N VAL A 42 -6.83 -3.12 5.24
CA VAL A 42 -6.15 -2.57 4.04
C VAL A 42 -6.29 -1.05 4.00
N SER A 43 -7.52 -0.53 4.17
CA SER A 43 -7.80 0.91 4.17
C SER A 43 -6.99 1.67 5.24
N ARG A 44 -6.91 1.11 6.46
CA ARG A 44 -6.13 1.71 7.56
C ARG A 44 -4.63 1.72 7.27
N MET A 45 -4.09 0.61 6.76
CA MET A 45 -2.67 0.50 6.40
C MET A 45 -2.33 1.43 5.25
N GLU A 46 -3.12 1.43 4.17
CA GLU A 46 -2.91 2.31 3.02
C GLU A 46 -2.88 3.78 3.46
N LYS A 47 -3.82 4.21 4.30
CA LYS A 47 -3.84 5.57 4.84
C LYS A 47 -2.58 5.91 5.66
N LYS A 48 -2.11 4.98 6.51
CA LYS A 48 -0.89 5.15 7.31
C LYS A 48 0.34 5.26 6.40
N ILE A 49 0.47 4.36 5.42
CA ILE A 49 1.56 4.32 4.46
C ILE A 49 1.62 5.63 3.67
N LEU A 50 0.50 6.06 3.07
CA LEU A 50 0.44 7.29 2.28
C LEU A 50 0.75 8.54 3.11
N LYS A 51 0.34 8.56 4.39
CA LYS A 51 0.71 9.64 5.31
C LYS A 51 2.22 9.68 5.53
N ASN A 52 2.81 8.53 5.87
CA ASN A 52 4.25 8.42 6.11
C ASN A 52 5.08 8.77 4.86
N LEU A 53 4.60 8.40 3.67
CA LEU A 53 5.26 8.76 2.41
C LEU A 53 5.18 10.26 2.14
N ARG A 54 4.04 10.90 2.44
CA ARG A 54 3.87 12.35 2.27
C ARG A 54 4.80 13.16 3.19
N GLU A 55 5.05 12.68 4.41
CA GLU A 55 5.97 13.34 5.35
C GLU A 55 7.46 13.25 4.94
N ARG A 56 7.78 12.42 3.95
CA ARG A 56 9.14 12.20 3.44
C ARG A 56 9.44 12.93 2.13
N ILE A 57 8.44 13.62 1.56
CA ILE A 57 8.56 14.51 0.39
C ILE A 57 8.74 15.93 0.91
#